data_AF-A0AAV5RN11-F1
#
_entry.id   AF-A0AAV5RN11-F1
#
_cell.length_a   1.000
_cell.length_b   1.000
_cell.length_c   1.000
_cell.angle_alpha   90.00
_cell.angle_beta   90.00
_cell.angle_gamma   90.00
#
_symmetry.space_group_name_H-M   'P 1'
#
loop_
_entity.id
_entity.type
_entity.pdbx_description
1 polymer ?
#
loop_
_entity_poly.entity_id
_entity_poly.type
_entity_poly.pdbx_seq_one_letter_code
_entity_poly.pdbx_strand_id
1 'polypeptide(L)'
;MFAKFCHGKEAETPAPFNEDALPHQFDARRRTSVSAECWNQACDVPTQRLTGGCAKAAITPIPVNTNKQSVVPPSDINRTVVSLRKTLFFKELSEDLMQQVLHALKSRKIEAGKEIICQGDEGDDLYVLDKGKVEYIKDDKKVGEASDGATFGELALMYNAPRAATVRSLEPCEVYTLDRITFKRIMVAKLSRKRLHSQQVLSHIDVFSHLPESTQLKISDALQPLTFQKGDVIIKEGDSGSDFFLIDEGTVEVTANGEHKTTLGSGSYFGELALIYDLPRAATVTATSDLLKLEDLSKRGFEQLIGPDLVEELRRRDPRRLH
;
A
#
# COMPACT_ATOMS: atom_id res chain seq x y z
N MET A 1 -32.40 -17.88 37.12
CA MET A 1 -32.21 -19.34 37.25
C MET A 1 -32.06 -19.86 35.83
N PHE A 2 -30.90 -20.22 35.31
CA PHE A 2 -29.94 -21.19 35.85
C PHE A 2 -28.51 -20.67 35.70
N ALA A 3 -27.76 -20.81 36.78
CA ALA A 3 -26.32 -20.63 36.85
C ALA A 3 -25.65 -22.01 36.94
N LYS A 4 -24.37 -22.04 36.59
CA LYS A 4 -23.35 -23.07 36.88
C LYS A 4 -23.36 -24.33 36.00
N PHE A 5 -22.36 -24.42 35.11
CA PHE A 5 -21.42 -25.56 35.07
C PHE A 5 -20.17 -25.16 34.25
N CYS A 6 -19.24 -24.46 34.90
CA CYS A 6 -17.83 -24.44 34.49
C CYS A 6 -17.01 -24.63 35.77
N HIS A 7 -16.68 -25.88 36.07
CA HIS A 7 -15.62 -26.26 37.00
C HIS A 7 -14.63 -27.13 36.23
N GLY A 8 -13.35 -26.84 36.46
CA GLY A 8 -12.14 -27.56 36.07
C GLY A 8 -12.28 -28.73 35.11
N LYS A 9 -11.83 -28.52 33.87
CA LYS A 9 -10.92 -29.47 33.24
C LYS A 9 -9.59 -28.77 33.05
N GLU A 10 -8.55 -29.33 33.65
CA GLU A 10 -7.17 -29.02 33.32
C GLU A 10 -7.03 -29.08 31.79
N ALA A 11 -6.42 -28.04 31.21
CA ALA A 11 -6.06 -28.05 29.81
C ALA A 11 -4.99 -29.13 29.63
N GLU A 12 -5.37 -30.29 29.09
CA GLU A 12 -4.41 -31.22 28.53
C GLU A 12 -3.62 -30.46 27.47
N THR A 13 -2.32 -30.29 27.70
CA THR A 13 -1.38 -29.81 26.69
C THR A 13 -1.58 -30.64 25.42
N PRO A 14 -1.82 -30.04 24.26
CA PRO A 14 -1.90 -30.79 23.02
C PRO A 14 -0.60 -31.59 22.86
N ALA A 15 -0.73 -32.89 22.61
CA ALA A 15 0.41 -33.77 22.44
C ALA A 15 1.38 -33.17 21.39
N PRO A 16 2.70 -33.26 21.60
CA PRO A 16 3.66 -32.73 20.64
C PRO A 16 3.39 -33.34 19.26
N PHE A 17 3.36 -32.47 18.24
CA PHE A 17 3.16 -32.86 16.85
C PHE A 17 4.18 -33.95 16.47
N ASN A 18 3.70 -35.16 16.26
CA ASN A 18 4.54 -36.30 15.93
C ASN A 18 4.76 -36.32 14.40
N GLU A 19 5.91 -35.85 13.94
CA GLU A 19 6.28 -35.89 12.51
C GLU A 19 6.26 -37.33 11.95
N ASP A 20 6.49 -38.35 12.80
CA ASP A 20 6.48 -39.77 12.41
C ASP A 20 5.07 -40.33 12.17
N ALA A 21 4.01 -39.58 12.48
CA ALA A 21 2.63 -39.97 12.21
C ALA A 21 2.15 -39.57 10.80
N LEU A 22 2.96 -38.83 10.04
CA LEU A 22 2.65 -38.46 8.66
C LEU A 22 3.08 -39.60 7.71
N PRO A 23 2.28 -39.94 6.69
CA PRO A 23 2.71 -40.90 5.68
C PRO A 23 4.08 -40.50 5.12
N HIS A 24 5.00 -41.45 4.93
CA HIS A 24 6.37 -41.20 4.44
C HIS A 24 6.49 -40.35 3.16
N GLN A 25 5.39 -40.18 2.41
CA GLN A 25 5.29 -39.37 1.19
C GLN A 25 4.75 -37.95 1.40
N PHE A 26 4.30 -37.61 2.62
CA PHE A 26 3.77 -36.29 2.95
C PHE A 26 4.91 -35.34 3.32
N ASP A 27 5.35 -34.55 2.35
CA ASP A 27 6.31 -33.48 2.59
C ASP A 27 5.61 -32.28 3.24
N ALA A 28 5.59 -32.24 4.58
CA ALA A 28 5.04 -31.14 5.36
C ALA A 28 5.79 -29.80 5.18
N ARG A 29 6.94 -29.80 4.47
CA ARG A 29 7.71 -28.59 4.13
C ARG A 29 7.36 -28.04 2.75
N ARG A 30 6.35 -28.62 2.08
CA ARG A 30 5.87 -28.14 0.80
C ARG A 30 5.09 -26.84 0.97
N ARG A 31 5.55 -25.78 0.30
CA ARG A 31 4.85 -24.48 0.28
C ARG A 31 3.46 -24.66 -0.35
N THR A 32 2.40 -24.38 0.39
CA THR A 32 1.02 -24.42 -0.10
C THR A 32 0.63 -23.09 -0.72
N SER A 33 -0.21 -23.12 -1.76
CA SER A 33 -0.79 -21.91 -2.34
C SER A 33 -1.86 -21.36 -1.40
N VAL A 34 -1.80 -20.06 -1.10
CA VAL A 34 -2.90 -19.33 -0.45
C VAL A 34 -3.63 -18.52 -1.51
N SER A 35 -4.96 -18.51 -1.47
CA SER A 35 -5.80 -17.68 -2.35
C SER A 35 -6.73 -16.84 -1.50
N ALA A 36 -6.76 -15.53 -1.72
CA ALA A 36 -7.78 -14.67 -1.15
C ALA A 36 -9.10 -14.85 -1.92
N GLU A 37 -10.24 -14.47 -1.34
CA GLU A 37 -11.48 -14.38 -2.11
C GLU A 37 -11.28 -13.43 -3.30
N CYS A 38 -11.65 -13.88 -4.51
CA CYS A 38 -11.53 -13.09 -5.73
C CYS A 38 -12.76 -12.19 -5.84
N TRP A 39 -12.54 -10.86 -5.80
CA TRP A 39 -13.61 -9.89 -5.92
C TRP A 39 -13.62 -9.30 -7.32
N ASN A 40 -14.77 -9.37 -7.99
CA ASN A 40 -14.92 -8.81 -9.32
C ASN A 40 -15.08 -7.30 -9.22
N GLN A 41 -14.07 -6.54 -9.66
CA GLN A 41 -14.07 -5.07 -9.61
C GLN A 41 -15.18 -4.44 -10.49
N ALA A 42 -15.75 -5.22 -11.42
CA ALA A 42 -16.69 -4.73 -12.44
C ALA A 42 -18.18 -4.99 -12.16
N CYS A 43 -18.56 -5.76 -11.13
CA CYS A 43 -19.92 -6.32 -11.05
C CYS A 43 -20.99 -5.49 -10.35
N ASP A 44 -20.68 -4.38 -9.67
CA ASP A 44 -21.70 -3.58 -8.97
C ASP A 44 -22.10 -2.29 -9.72
N VAL A 45 -21.93 -2.28 -11.04
CA VAL A 45 -22.46 -1.22 -11.91
C VAL A 45 -23.81 -1.68 -12.48
N PRO A 46 -24.93 -0.99 -12.24
CA PRO A 46 -26.16 -1.24 -12.99
C PRO A 46 -25.84 -1.09 -14.48
N THR A 47 -26.04 -2.16 -15.24
CA THR A 47 -25.75 -2.24 -16.67
C THR A 47 -26.57 -1.19 -17.44
N GLN A 48 -26.07 0.04 -17.55
CA GLN A 48 -26.48 0.97 -18.59
C GLN A 48 -25.41 0.97 -19.67
N ARG A 49 -25.85 0.61 -20.87
CA ARG A 49 -25.08 0.48 -22.11
C ARG A 49 -24.09 1.64 -22.27
N LEU A 50 -22.80 1.30 -22.35
CA LEU A 50 -21.75 2.23 -22.72
C LEU A 50 -21.83 2.54 -24.22
N THR A 51 -22.49 3.65 -24.56
CA THR A 51 -22.13 4.44 -25.74
C THR A 51 -21.15 5.51 -25.27
N GLY A 52 -19.91 5.45 -25.79
CA GLY A 52 -18.93 6.55 -25.87
C GLY A 52 -18.81 7.51 -24.68
N GLY A 53 -17.74 7.36 -23.91
CA GLY A 53 -17.33 8.37 -22.93
C GLY A 53 -16.60 7.74 -21.76
N CYS A 54 -15.47 8.34 -21.37
CA CYS A 54 -14.61 7.93 -20.27
C CYS A 54 -15.44 7.73 -18.97
N ALA A 55 -15.88 6.49 -18.73
CA ALA A 55 -16.64 6.14 -17.54
C ALA A 55 -15.65 6.18 -16.37
N LYS A 56 -15.80 7.21 -15.54
CA LYS A 56 -15.14 7.30 -14.23
C LYS A 56 -15.24 5.93 -13.58
N ALA A 57 -14.11 5.26 -13.36
CA ALA A 57 -14.02 4.02 -12.60
C ALA A 57 -14.39 4.33 -11.14
N ALA A 58 -15.68 4.54 -10.90
CA ALA A 58 -16.23 4.74 -9.58
C ALA A 58 -16.19 3.38 -8.90
N ILE A 59 -15.14 3.14 -8.12
CA ILE A 59 -15.16 2.13 -7.07
C ILE A 59 -16.44 2.39 -6.28
N THR A 60 -17.37 1.44 -6.30
CA THR A 60 -18.61 1.55 -5.53
C THR A 60 -18.26 1.90 -4.09
N PRO A 61 -18.98 2.85 -3.46
CA PRO A 61 -18.77 3.18 -2.07
C PRO A 61 -18.74 1.89 -1.26
N ILE A 62 -17.69 1.69 -0.47
CA ILE A 62 -17.64 0.56 0.45
C ILE A 62 -18.93 0.62 1.26
N PRO A 63 -19.75 -0.46 1.30
CA PRO A 63 -21.04 -0.42 1.97
C PRO A 63 -20.80 0.03 3.41
N VAL A 64 -21.25 1.26 3.68
CA VAL A 64 -21.16 1.84 5.00
C VAL A 64 -22.05 0.98 5.87
N ASN A 65 -21.50 0.46 6.96
CA ASN A 65 -22.29 -0.26 7.94
C ASN A 65 -23.32 0.72 8.49
N THR A 66 -24.56 0.66 7.99
CA THR A 66 -25.68 1.53 8.40
C THR A 66 -26.18 1.19 9.81
N ASN A 67 -25.61 0.18 10.44
CA ASN A 67 -25.88 -0.17 11.83
C ASN A 67 -25.29 0.91 12.75
N LYS A 68 -26.16 1.61 13.48
CA LYS A 68 -25.86 2.70 14.44
C LYS A 68 -24.96 2.30 15.62
N GLN A 69 -24.39 1.10 15.62
CA GLN A 69 -23.55 0.60 16.69
C GLN A 69 -22.11 0.61 16.23
N SER A 70 -21.32 1.42 16.94
CA SER A 70 -19.89 1.67 16.85
C SER A 70 -19.42 2.47 15.64
N VAL A 71 -19.50 3.80 15.78
CA VAL A 71 -18.66 4.78 15.08
C VAL A 71 -17.63 5.27 16.10
N VAL A 72 -16.39 5.52 15.67
CA VAL A 72 -15.37 6.17 16.51
C VAL A 72 -15.96 7.45 17.11
N PRO A 73 -15.98 7.64 18.44
CA PRO A 73 -16.50 8.86 19.04
C PRO A 73 -15.76 10.08 18.50
N PRO A 74 -16.44 11.24 18.29
CA PRO A 74 -15.79 12.44 17.76
C PRO A 74 -14.54 12.88 18.55
N SER A 75 -14.51 12.62 19.86
CA SER A 75 -13.37 12.89 20.73
C SER A 75 -12.12 12.07 20.40
N ASP A 76 -12.28 10.86 19.83
CA ASP A 76 -11.21 9.89 19.63
C ASP A 76 -10.74 9.80 18.17
N ILE A 77 -11.42 10.49 17.24
CA ILE A 77 -11.10 10.49 15.80
C ILE A 77 -9.64 10.88 15.56
N ASN A 78 -9.19 12.00 16.13
CA ASN A 78 -7.83 12.51 15.88
C ASN A 78 -6.76 11.51 16.34
N ARG A 79 -6.92 10.92 17.53
CA ARG A 79 -5.99 9.89 18.05
C ARG A 79 -6.00 8.65 17.16
N THR A 80 -7.17 8.21 16.73
CA THR A 80 -7.34 7.01 15.89
C THR A 80 -6.70 7.21 14.51
N VAL A 81 -6.90 8.37 13.89
CA VAL A 81 -6.27 8.73 12.61
C VAL A 81 -4.75 8.73 12.73
N VAL A 82 -4.20 9.35 13.78
CA VAL A 82 -2.75 9.36 14.04
C VAL A 82 -2.22 7.93 14.19
N SER A 83 -2.96 7.06 14.87
CA SER A 83 -2.58 5.66 15.10
C SER A 83 -2.58 4.84 13.81
N LEU A 84 -3.65 4.97 13.00
CA LEU A 84 -3.75 4.32 11.69
C LEU A 84 -2.62 4.77 10.76
N ARG A 85 -2.35 6.08 10.66
CA ARG A 85 -1.31 6.63 9.77
C ARG A 85 0.12 6.20 10.11
N LYS A 86 0.37 5.67 11.31
CA LYS A 86 1.69 5.08 11.66
C LYS A 86 1.94 3.77 10.91
N THR A 87 0.89 3.06 10.52
CA THR A 87 1.03 1.81 9.76
C THR A 87 1.24 2.09 8.27
N LEU A 88 2.05 1.25 7.63
CA LEU A 88 2.39 1.37 6.21
C LEU A 88 1.15 1.41 5.29
N PHE A 89 0.09 0.70 5.66
CA PHE A 89 -1.12 0.58 4.84
C PHE A 89 -1.95 1.87 4.81
N PHE A 90 -2.17 2.49 5.98
CA PHE A 90 -3.03 3.67 6.10
C PHE A 90 -2.28 5.00 6.03
N LYS A 91 -0.94 5.01 6.02
CA LYS A 91 -0.09 6.22 5.97
C LYS A 91 -0.47 7.20 4.85
N GLU A 92 -0.72 6.65 3.66
CA GLU A 92 -0.95 7.42 2.42
C GLU A 92 -2.37 7.23 1.87
N LEU A 93 -3.34 6.97 2.75
CA LEU A 93 -4.73 7.00 2.32
C LEU A 93 -5.18 8.45 2.13
N SER A 94 -5.92 8.68 1.04
CA SER A 94 -6.64 9.92 0.85
C SER A 94 -7.67 10.12 1.97
N GLU A 95 -7.98 11.38 2.28
CA GLU A 95 -8.87 11.71 3.41
C GLU A 95 -10.23 11.03 3.30
N ASP A 96 -10.79 10.90 2.09
CA ASP A 96 -12.06 10.23 1.87
C ASP A 96 -12.00 8.73 2.18
N LEU A 97 -10.89 8.05 1.86
CA LEU A 97 -10.69 6.64 2.24
C LEU A 97 -10.44 6.51 3.73
N MET A 98 -9.72 7.45 4.35
CA MET A 98 -9.53 7.47 5.80
C MET A 98 -10.88 7.64 6.52
N GLN A 99 -11.77 8.50 6.04
CA GLN A 99 -13.12 8.64 6.59
C GLN A 99 -13.93 7.35 6.45
N GLN A 100 -13.80 6.63 5.32
CA GLN A 100 -14.43 5.32 5.16
C GLN A 100 -13.89 4.29 6.15
N VAL A 101 -12.58 4.30 6.43
CA VAL A 101 -11.97 3.45 7.47
C VAL A 101 -12.59 3.76 8.82
N LEU A 102 -12.62 5.04 9.22
CA LEU A 102 -13.16 5.46 10.52
C LEU A 102 -14.63 5.08 10.71
N HIS A 103 -15.45 5.17 9.65
CA HIS A 103 -16.85 4.76 9.68
C HIS A 103 -17.04 3.24 9.77
N ALA A 104 -16.04 2.46 9.36
CA ALA A 104 -16.11 1.00 9.42
C ALA A 104 -15.53 0.41 10.71
N LEU A 105 -14.78 1.21 11.49
CA LEU A 105 -14.18 0.76 12.74
C LEU A 105 -15.23 0.45 13.81
N LYS A 106 -15.13 -0.74 14.40
CA LYS A 106 -16.02 -1.17 15.49
C LYS A 106 -15.29 -1.22 16.81
N SER A 107 -15.77 -0.46 17.79
CA SER A 107 -15.25 -0.45 19.16
C SER A 107 -15.57 -1.75 19.90
N ARG A 108 -14.58 -2.30 20.61
CA ARG A 108 -14.72 -3.43 21.52
C ARG A 108 -13.95 -3.14 22.82
N LYS A 109 -14.48 -3.60 23.94
CA LYS A 109 -13.82 -3.55 25.25
C LYS A 109 -13.32 -4.94 25.60
N ILE A 110 -12.08 -5.03 26.05
CA ILE A 110 -11.41 -6.27 26.39
C ILE A 110 -10.94 -6.19 27.84
N GLU A 111 -11.26 -7.20 28.64
CA GLU A 111 -10.79 -7.30 30.03
C GLU A 111 -9.29 -7.65 30.08
N ALA A 112 -8.63 -7.40 31.21
CA ALA A 112 -7.24 -7.78 31.42
C ALA A 112 -7.06 -9.31 31.36
N GLY A 113 -5.94 -9.77 30.81
CA GLY A 113 -5.57 -11.18 30.71
C GLY A 113 -6.27 -11.96 29.59
N LYS A 114 -7.08 -11.30 28.74
CA LYS A 114 -7.78 -11.94 27.62
C LYS A 114 -6.89 -11.97 26.38
N GLU A 115 -6.91 -13.10 25.68
CA GLU A 115 -6.30 -13.23 24.36
C GLU A 115 -7.23 -12.59 23.32
N ILE A 116 -6.72 -11.58 22.63
CA ILE A 116 -7.41 -10.83 21.57
C ILE A 116 -7.25 -11.57 20.23
N ILE A 117 -6.07 -12.16 20.04
CA ILE A 117 -5.66 -12.95 18.88
C ILE A 117 -4.90 -14.16 19.41
N CYS A 118 -5.14 -15.35 18.85
CA CYS A 118 -4.34 -16.53 19.16
C CYS A 118 -3.45 -16.90 17.96
N GLN A 119 -2.20 -17.29 18.23
CA GLN A 119 -1.27 -17.76 17.21
C GLN A 119 -1.83 -18.99 16.49
N GLY A 120 -1.72 -19.01 15.16
CA GLY A 120 -2.20 -20.12 14.33
C GLY A 120 -3.64 -19.98 13.84
N ASP A 121 -4.44 -19.10 14.44
CA ASP A 121 -5.82 -18.87 13.99
C ASP A 121 -5.87 -18.19 12.63
N GLU A 122 -6.98 -18.35 11.91
CA GLU A 122 -7.28 -17.49 10.77
C GLU A 122 -7.61 -16.07 11.26
N GLY A 123 -7.05 -15.06 10.59
CA GLY A 123 -7.23 -13.67 11.00
C GLY A 123 -8.31 -12.95 10.20
N ASP A 124 -9.41 -12.57 10.85
CA ASP A 124 -10.52 -11.87 10.17
C ASP A 124 -10.57 -10.37 10.40
N ASP A 125 -9.93 -9.89 11.47
CA ASP A 125 -9.97 -8.47 11.85
C ASP A 125 -8.55 -7.88 11.99
N LEU A 126 -8.44 -6.59 11.68
CA LEU A 126 -7.35 -5.71 12.10
C LEU A 126 -7.77 -5.04 13.41
N TYR A 127 -6.82 -4.82 14.31
CA TYR A 127 -7.07 -4.16 15.59
C TYR A 127 -6.23 -2.91 15.75
N VAL A 128 -6.87 -1.83 16.21
CA VAL A 128 -6.22 -0.59 16.64
C VAL A 128 -6.45 -0.45 18.14
N LEU A 129 -5.38 -0.47 18.92
CA LEU A 129 -5.42 -0.27 20.37
C LEU A 129 -5.62 1.21 20.65
N ASP A 130 -6.78 1.57 21.17
CA ASP A 130 -7.11 2.96 21.50
C ASP A 130 -6.58 3.32 22.88
N LYS A 131 -6.88 2.47 23.87
CA LYS A 131 -6.36 2.57 25.24
C LYS A 131 -6.02 1.19 25.77
N GLY A 132 -4.94 1.10 26.52
CA GLY A 132 -4.53 -0.08 27.26
C GLY A 132 -3.16 -0.58 26.84
N LYS A 133 -2.82 -1.78 27.32
CA LYS A 133 -1.54 -2.41 27.08
C LYS A 133 -1.71 -3.88 26.73
N VAL A 134 -0.98 -4.32 25.71
CA VAL A 134 -0.98 -5.70 25.22
C VAL A 134 0.45 -6.25 25.16
N GLU A 135 0.58 -7.56 25.25
CA GLU A 135 1.81 -8.29 24.97
C GLU A 135 1.66 -9.19 23.75
N TYR A 136 2.76 -9.36 23.02
CA TYR A 136 2.88 -10.28 21.89
C TYR A 136 3.62 -11.53 22.35
N ILE A 137 3.02 -12.69 22.12
CA ILE A 137 3.55 -14.00 22.52
C ILE A 137 3.66 -14.86 21.26
N LYS A 138 4.85 -15.38 20.99
CA LYS A 138 5.11 -16.31 19.89
C LYS A 138 5.80 -17.54 20.42
N ASP A 139 5.27 -18.72 20.11
CA ASP A 139 5.82 -20.01 20.57
C ASP A 139 6.03 -20.01 22.10
N ASP A 140 4.99 -19.59 22.83
CA ASP A 140 4.95 -19.39 24.30
C ASP A 140 5.97 -18.41 24.89
N LYS A 141 6.70 -17.67 24.04
CA LYS A 141 7.68 -16.67 24.46
C LYS A 141 7.15 -15.27 24.18
N LYS A 142 7.27 -14.39 25.17
CA LYS A 142 7.01 -12.97 24.98
C LYS A 142 8.01 -12.37 24.00
N VAL A 143 7.52 -11.82 22.91
CA VAL A 143 8.35 -11.20 21.84
C VAL A 143 8.23 -9.67 21.80
N GLY A 144 7.27 -9.10 22.53
CA GLY A 144 7.15 -7.65 22.65
C GLY A 144 5.93 -7.21 23.44
N GLU A 145 5.76 -5.90 23.55
CA GLU A 145 4.58 -5.25 24.12
C GLU A 145 4.21 -4.02 23.29
N ALA A 146 2.96 -3.60 23.39
CA ALA A 146 2.50 -2.36 22.82
C ALA A 146 1.45 -1.69 23.73
N SER A 147 1.37 -0.37 23.60
CA SER A 147 0.42 0.49 24.30
C SER A 147 -0.43 1.29 23.30
N ASP A 148 -1.20 2.24 23.80
CA ASP A 148 -2.05 3.16 23.05
C ASP A 148 -1.51 3.57 21.67
N GLY A 149 -2.38 3.45 20.67
CA GLY A 149 -2.13 3.78 19.27
C GLY A 149 -1.40 2.71 18.47
N ALA A 150 -1.12 1.54 19.06
CA ALA A 150 -0.61 0.40 18.33
C ALA A 150 -1.67 -0.20 17.41
N THR A 151 -1.25 -0.73 16.27
CA THR A 151 -2.08 -1.48 15.34
C THR A 151 -1.47 -2.86 15.17
N PHE A 152 -2.31 -3.90 15.16
CA PHE A 152 -1.85 -5.28 15.02
C PHE A 152 -2.88 -6.16 14.30
N GLY A 153 -2.40 -7.28 13.76
CA GLY A 153 -3.23 -8.25 13.05
C GLY A 153 -3.36 -8.02 11.54
N GLU A 154 -2.63 -7.06 10.98
CA GLU A 154 -2.62 -6.71 9.56
C GLU A 154 -2.01 -7.80 8.67
N LEU A 155 -1.01 -8.53 9.17
CA LEU A 155 -0.27 -9.53 8.38
C LEU A 155 -1.18 -10.66 7.87
N ALA A 156 -2.09 -11.15 8.73
CA ALA A 156 -3.02 -12.22 8.37
C ALA A 156 -3.99 -11.81 7.27
N LEU A 157 -4.41 -10.53 7.26
CA LEU A 157 -5.33 -9.98 6.26
C LEU A 157 -4.68 -9.82 4.89
N MET A 158 -3.39 -9.47 4.87
CA MET A 158 -2.63 -9.24 3.64
C MET A 158 -2.22 -10.54 2.96
N TYR A 159 -1.65 -11.48 3.72
CA TYR A 159 -1.04 -12.68 3.16
C TYR A 159 -1.95 -13.90 3.17
N ASN A 160 -3.20 -13.76 3.64
CA ASN A 160 -4.09 -14.88 3.91
C ASN A 160 -3.37 -16.00 4.69
N ALA A 161 -2.65 -15.59 5.72
CA ALA A 161 -1.80 -16.45 6.53
C ALA A 161 -2.36 -16.55 7.96
N PRO A 162 -2.07 -17.64 8.68
CA PRO A 162 -2.39 -17.75 10.10
C PRO A 162 -1.79 -16.60 10.92
N ARG A 163 -2.40 -16.31 12.07
CA ARG A 163 -1.90 -15.33 13.04
C ARG A 163 -0.48 -15.69 13.49
N ALA A 164 0.45 -14.77 13.29
CA ALA A 164 1.87 -15.01 13.53
C ALA A 164 2.25 -15.09 15.03
N ALA A 165 1.43 -14.53 15.91
CA ALA A 165 1.63 -14.47 17.35
C ALA A 165 0.29 -14.29 18.07
N THR A 166 0.21 -14.74 19.31
CA THR A 166 -0.89 -14.45 20.23
C THR A 166 -0.74 -13.03 20.76
N VAL A 167 -1.84 -12.30 20.86
CA VAL A 167 -1.90 -10.96 21.46
C VAL A 167 -2.78 -11.04 22.69
N ARG A 168 -2.22 -10.74 23.87
CA ARG A 168 -2.94 -10.79 25.15
C ARG A 168 -2.97 -9.43 25.82
N SER A 169 -4.11 -9.06 26.38
CA SER A 169 -4.26 -7.83 27.17
C SER A 169 -3.56 -7.98 28.52
N LEU A 170 -2.76 -6.97 28.89
CA LEU A 170 -2.14 -6.87 30.22
C LEU A 170 -3.04 -6.09 31.19
N GLU A 171 -3.89 -5.21 30.66
CA GLU A 171 -4.85 -4.39 31.40
C GLU A 171 -6.15 -4.27 30.60
N PRO A 172 -7.24 -3.69 31.15
CA PRO A 172 -8.46 -3.45 30.38
C PRO A 172 -8.17 -2.57 29.15
N CYS A 173 -8.51 -3.07 27.96
CA CYS A 173 -8.22 -2.40 26.70
C CYS A 173 -9.51 -1.94 25.98
N GLU A 174 -9.44 -0.78 25.35
CA GLU A 174 -10.40 -0.33 24.34
C GLU A 174 -9.75 -0.50 22.96
N VAL A 175 -10.36 -1.29 22.08
CA VAL A 175 -9.81 -1.61 20.76
C VAL A 175 -10.84 -1.31 19.68
N TYR A 176 -10.38 -0.79 18.54
CA TYR A 176 -11.18 -0.72 17.32
C TYR A 176 -10.84 -1.88 16.39
N THR A 177 -11.86 -2.48 15.79
CA THR A 177 -11.73 -3.61 14.87
C THR A 177 -12.17 -3.21 13.46
N LEU A 178 -11.40 -3.59 12.45
CA LEU A 178 -11.73 -3.42 11.03
C LEU A 178 -11.72 -4.80 10.36
N ASP A 179 -12.82 -5.17 9.72
CA ASP A 179 -12.95 -6.49 9.12
C ASP A 179 -12.11 -6.65 7.85
N ARG A 180 -11.72 -7.89 7.56
CA ARG A 180 -10.91 -8.32 6.42
C ARG A 180 -11.45 -7.82 5.08
N ILE A 181 -12.76 -7.90 4.87
CA ILE A 181 -13.39 -7.55 3.59
C ILE A 181 -13.27 -6.05 3.38
N THR A 182 -13.61 -5.26 4.39
CA THR A 182 -13.49 -3.80 4.36
C THR A 182 -12.03 -3.38 4.19
N PHE A 183 -11.11 -3.96 4.95
CA PHE A 183 -9.68 -3.67 4.81
C PHE A 183 -9.18 -3.93 3.39
N LYS A 184 -9.46 -5.12 2.82
CA LYS A 184 -9.09 -5.45 1.43
C LYS A 184 -9.70 -4.50 0.42
N ARG A 185 -10.98 -4.12 0.58
CA ARG A 185 -11.65 -3.15 -0.30
C ARG A 185 -10.98 -1.79 -0.28
N ILE A 186 -10.62 -1.27 0.90
CA ILE A 186 -9.90 0.01 1.03
C ILE A 186 -8.53 -0.08 0.34
N MET A 187 -7.82 -1.19 0.51
CA MET A 187 -6.51 -1.39 -0.14
C MET A 187 -6.63 -1.46 -1.66
N VAL A 188 -7.58 -2.24 -2.19
CA VAL A 188 -7.85 -2.31 -3.63
C VAL A 188 -8.25 -0.95 -4.19
N ALA A 189 -9.07 -0.20 -3.46
CA ALA A 189 -9.48 1.15 -3.85
C ALA A 189 -8.28 2.11 -3.92
N LYS A 190 -7.40 2.09 -2.89
CA LYS A 190 -6.16 2.89 -2.85
C LYS A 190 -5.28 2.59 -4.07
N LEU A 191 -5.00 1.31 -4.33
CA LEU A 191 -4.14 0.89 -5.44
C LEU A 191 -4.74 1.23 -6.80
N SER A 192 -6.05 1.05 -6.96
CA SER A 192 -6.75 1.36 -8.22
C SER A 192 -6.71 2.86 -8.54
N ARG A 193 -6.87 3.72 -7.51
CA ARG A 193 -6.75 5.17 -7.68
C ARG A 193 -5.34 5.60 -8.05
N LYS A 194 -4.33 5.04 -7.37
CA LYS A 194 -2.92 5.25 -7.73
C LYS A 194 -2.70 4.89 -9.20
N ARG A 195 -3.09 3.68 -9.61
CA ARG A 195 -2.94 3.20 -10.99
C ARG A 195 -3.59 4.13 -12.01
N LEU A 196 -4.82 4.56 -11.74
CA LEU A 196 -5.55 5.46 -12.63
C LEU A 196 -4.88 6.83 -12.74
N HIS A 197 -4.40 7.39 -11.62
CA HIS A 197 -3.64 8.64 -11.61
C HIS A 197 -2.35 8.50 -12.42
N SER A 198 -1.54 7.47 -12.15
CA SER A 198 -0.29 7.25 -12.87
C SER A 198 -0.52 6.99 -14.37
N GLN A 199 -1.64 6.35 -14.75
CA GLN A 199 -2.06 6.19 -16.15
C GLN A 199 -2.39 7.55 -16.79
N GLN A 200 -3.10 8.42 -16.06
CA GLN A 200 -3.39 9.77 -16.53
C GLN A 200 -2.11 10.56 -16.74
N VAL A 201 -1.18 10.59 -15.77
CA VAL A 201 0.13 11.24 -15.92
C VAL A 201 0.84 10.74 -17.15
N LEU A 202 0.97 9.41 -17.29
CA LEU A 202 1.68 8.78 -18.40
C LEU A 202 1.05 9.10 -19.76
N SER A 203 -0.28 9.22 -19.85
CA SER A 203 -0.99 9.57 -21.08
C SER A 203 -0.77 11.01 -21.55
N HIS A 204 -0.40 11.93 -20.65
CA HIS A 204 -0.11 13.33 -20.98
C HIS A 204 1.32 13.55 -21.47
N ILE A 205 2.18 12.53 -21.38
CA ILE A 205 3.56 12.63 -21.81
C ILE A 205 3.66 12.12 -23.24
N ASP A 206 4.04 13.00 -24.15
CA ASP A 206 4.00 12.77 -25.60
C ASP A 206 4.59 11.43 -26.02
N VAL A 207 5.76 11.08 -25.48
CA VAL A 207 6.47 9.84 -25.84
C VAL A 207 5.74 8.55 -25.42
N PHE A 208 4.86 8.64 -24.42
CA PHE A 208 4.07 7.52 -23.90
C PHE A 208 2.60 7.54 -24.35
N SER A 209 2.13 8.66 -24.90
CA SER A 209 0.73 8.89 -25.30
C SER A 209 0.22 7.91 -26.38
N HIS A 210 1.12 7.39 -27.21
CA HIS A 210 0.80 6.46 -28.31
C HIS A 210 0.87 4.99 -27.93
N LEU A 211 1.22 4.67 -26.68
CA LEU A 211 1.32 3.28 -26.24
C LEU A 211 -0.06 2.63 -26.12
N PRO A 212 -0.18 1.31 -26.41
CA PRO A 212 -1.40 0.58 -26.13
C PRO A 212 -1.78 0.69 -24.66
N GLU A 213 -3.09 0.78 -24.37
CA GLU A 213 -3.61 0.91 -23.00
C GLU A 213 -3.07 -0.18 -22.06
N SER A 214 -3.01 -1.43 -22.53
CA SER A 214 -2.45 -2.55 -21.75
C SER A 214 -0.98 -2.37 -21.36
N THR A 215 -0.19 -1.67 -22.18
CA THR A 215 1.21 -1.33 -21.88
C THR A 215 1.28 -0.17 -20.90
N GLN A 216 0.46 0.87 -21.12
CA GLN A 216 0.37 2.00 -20.18
C GLN A 216 0.01 1.51 -18.77
N LEU A 217 -1.00 0.65 -18.65
CA LEU A 217 -1.41 0.07 -17.37
C LEU A 217 -0.29 -0.70 -16.67
N LYS A 218 0.54 -1.45 -17.40
CA LYS A 218 1.70 -2.16 -16.84
C LYS A 218 2.78 -1.20 -16.33
N ILE A 219 3.03 -0.11 -17.06
CA ILE A 219 3.99 0.92 -16.62
C ILE A 219 3.43 1.65 -15.40
N SER A 220 2.14 2.03 -15.41
CA SER A 220 1.47 2.68 -14.29
C SER A 220 1.50 1.86 -13.00
N ASP A 221 1.47 0.52 -13.09
CA ASP A 221 1.62 -0.36 -11.92
C ASP A 221 3.03 -0.30 -11.30
N ALA A 222 4.06 0.02 -12.09
CA ALA A 222 5.44 0.11 -11.65
C ALA A 222 5.84 1.50 -11.14
N LEU A 223 5.13 2.55 -11.56
CA LEU A 223 5.40 3.92 -11.15
C LEU A 223 5.20 4.14 -9.65
N GLN A 224 6.05 4.94 -9.01
CA GLN A 224 5.89 5.36 -7.62
C GLN A 224 5.81 6.88 -7.49
N PRO A 225 4.81 7.43 -6.79
CA PRO A 225 4.70 8.86 -6.60
C PRO A 225 5.79 9.35 -5.64
N LEU A 226 6.45 10.43 -6.01
CA LEU A 226 7.41 11.16 -5.19
C LEU A 226 7.01 12.62 -5.08
N THR A 227 7.39 13.26 -3.98
CA THR A 227 7.11 14.68 -3.75
C THR A 227 8.35 15.37 -3.22
N PHE A 228 8.65 16.55 -3.77
CA PHE A 228 9.79 17.38 -3.42
C PHE A 228 9.33 18.83 -3.16
N GLN A 229 10.11 19.55 -2.37
CA GLN A 229 9.94 20.97 -2.11
C GLN A 229 10.88 21.79 -2.99
N LYS A 230 10.59 23.08 -3.14
CA LYS A 230 11.47 24.00 -3.86
C LYS A 230 12.90 23.96 -3.33
N GLY A 231 13.86 23.83 -4.25
CA GLY A 231 15.29 23.77 -3.95
C GLY A 231 15.82 22.36 -3.71
N ASP A 232 14.96 21.34 -3.60
CA ASP A 232 15.40 19.96 -3.51
C ASP A 232 16.10 19.53 -4.81
N VAL A 233 17.26 18.89 -4.67
CA VAL A 233 18.01 18.30 -5.79
C VAL A 233 17.54 16.85 -5.97
N ILE A 234 16.92 16.56 -7.11
CA ILE A 234 16.36 15.23 -7.44
C ILE A 234 17.44 14.34 -8.06
N ILE A 235 18.23 14.91 -8.95
CA ILE A 235 19.36 14.25 -9.61
C ILE A 235 20.55 15.18 -9.50
N LYS A 236 21.73 14.61 -9.25
CA LYS A 236 22.99 15.34 -9.28
C LYS A 236 23.85 14.86 -10.45
N GLU A 237 24.46 15.81 -11.14
CA GLU A 237 25.42 15.54 -12.22
C GLU A 237 26.59 14.67 -11.71
N GLY A 238 26.98 13.68 -12.51
CA GLY A 238 28.07 12.75 -12.20
C GLY A 238 27.68 11.55 -11.34
N ASP A 239 26.51 11.56 -10.68
CA ASP A 239 26.04 10.41 -9.91
C ASP A 239 25.64 9.25 -10.84
N SER A 240 25.65 8.03 -10.31
CA SER A 240 25.06 6.89 -11.02
C SER A 240 23.53 7.03 -11.07
N GLY A 241 22.92 6.85 -12.24
CA GLY A 241 21.47 6.98 -12.40
C GLY A 241 20.77 5.62 -12.42
N SER A 242 19.85 5.40 -11.47
CA SER A 242 19.03 4.19 -11.37
C SER A 242 17.54 4.41 -11.67
N ASP A 243 17.12 5.64 -11.92
CA ASP A 243 15.70 6.00 -11.89
C ASP A 243 15.34 6.95 -13.04
N PHE A 244 14.11 6.82 -13.53
CA PHE A 244 13.52 7.63 -14.58
C PHE A 244 12.28 8.33 -14.05
N PHE A 245 12.17 9.64 -14.26
CA PHE A 245 11.15 10.46 -13.62
C PHE A 245 10.21 11.10 -14.64
N LEU A 246 8.92 11.05 -14.35
CA LEU A 246 7.86 11.73 -15.05
C LEU A 246 7.36 12.91 -14.19
N ILE A 247 7.16 14.08 -14.77
CA ILE A 247 6.66 15.25 -14.04
C ILE A 247 5.14 15.27 -14.08
N ASP A 248 4.52 14.99 -12.92
CA ASP A 248 3.07 15.08 -12.71
C ASP A 248 2.65 16.55 -12.51
N GLU A 249 3.26 17.23 -11.54
CA GLU A 249 2.94 18.62 -11.18
C GLU A 249 4.21 19.38 -10.77
N GLY A 250 4.29 20.66 -11.13
CA GLY A 250 5.40 21.53 -10.77
C GLY A 250 6.45 21.70 -11.87
N THR A 251 7.58 22.30 -11.50
CA THR A 251 8.66 22.65 -12.43
C THR A 251 10.03 22.34 -11.85
N VAL A 252 10.96 21.94 -12.71
CA VAL A 252 12.36 21.69 -12.37
C VAL A 252 13.28 22.47 -13.30
N GLU A 253 14.44 22.85 -12.78
CA GLU A 253 15.55 23.42 -13.53
C GLU A 253 16.60 22.36 -13.78
N VAL A 254 17.12 22.29 -15.01
CA VAL A 254 18.19 21.39 -15.41
C VAL A 254 19.47 22.19 -15.65
N THR A 255 20.52 21.87 -14.91
CA THR A 255 21.83 22.51 -15.01
C THR A 255 22.92 21.49 -15.31
N ALA A 256 23.88 21.82 -16.16
CA ALA A 256 25.03 20.96 -16.45
C ALA A 256 26.30 21.79 -16.57
N ASN A 257 27.39 21.34 -15.94
CA ASN A 257 28.63 22.11 -15.81
C ASN A 257 28.43 23.51 -15.20
N GLY A 258 27.45 23.64 -14.29
CA GLY A 258 27.11 24.91 -13.66
C GLY A 258 26.32 25.90 -14.53
N GLU A 259 25.95 25.52 -15.75
CA GLU A 259 25.14 26.34 -16.66
C GLU A 259 23.70 25.84 -16.73
N HIS A 260 22.74 26.78 -16.80
CA HIS A 260 21.34 26.48 -17.11
C HIS A 260 21.22 25.87 -18.52
N LYS A 261 20.52 24.73 -18.63
CA LYS A 261 20.26 24.06 -19.90
C LYS A 261 18.80 24.19 -20.32
N THR A 262 17.88 23.91 -19.41
CA THR A 262 16.44 24.01 -19.68
C THR A 262 15.63 24.01 -18.38
N THR A 263 14.33 24.30 -18.51
CA THR A 263 13.34 24.16 -17.44
C THR A 263 12.26 23.21 -17.94
N LEU A 264 11.90 22.22 -17.13
CA LEU A 264 10.89 21.22 -17.45
C LEU A 264 9.69 21.38 -16.52
N GLY A 265 8.49 21.08 -17.01
CA GLY A 265 7.24 21.14 -16.25
C GLY A 265 6.38 19.90 -16.45
N SER A 266 5.16 19.94 -15.91
CA SER A 266 4.15 18.88 -16.07
C SER A 266 4.03 18.42 -17.53
N GLY A 267 3.96 17.09 -17.73
CA GLY A 267 3.96 16.47 -19.06
C GLY A 267 5.35 16.21 -19.65
N SER A 268 6.42 16.63 -18.96
CA SER A 268 7.81 16.32 -19.31
C SER A 268 8.35 15.14 -18.49
N TYR A 269 9.56 14.68 -18.82
CA TYR A 269 10.29 13.63 -18.11
C TYR A 269 11.78 13.96 -18.05
N PHE A 270 12.54 13.26 -17.21
CA PHE A 270 13.99 13.34 -17.16
C PHE A 270 14.64 12.08 -16.55
N GLY A 271 15.95 11.94 -16.74
CA GLY A 271 16.75 10.86 -16.14
C GLY A 271 16.93 9.62 -17.04
N GLU A 272 16.37 9.65 -18.24
CA GLU A 272 16.44 8.57 -19.24
C GLU A 272 17.87 8.30 -19.74
N LEU A 273 18.70 9.33 -19.86
CA LEU A 273 20.03 9.20 -20.49
C LEU A 273 20.95 8.24 -19.74
N ALA A 274 20.93 8.27 -18.40
CA ALA A 274 21.75 7.38 -17.59
C ALA A 274 21.34 5.91 -17.75
N LEU A 275 20.05 5.65 -17.97
CA LEU A 275 19.52 4.30 -18.16
C LEU A 275 19.75 3.78 -19.58
N ILE A 276 19.60 4.64 -20.58
CA ILE A 276 19.70 4.26 -22.00
C ILE A 276 21.16 4.00 -22.42
N TYR A 277 22.10 4.80 -21.90
CA TYR A 277 23.50 4.74 -22.29
C TYR A 277 24.41 4.10 -21.24
N ASP A 278 23.88 3.74 -20.07
CA ASP A 278 24.63 3.22 -18.92
C ASP A 278 25.79 4.17 -18.54
N LEU A 279 25.49 5.47 -18.50
CA LEU A 279 26.41 6.55 -18.17
C LEU A 279 26.00 7.25 -16.86
N PRO A 280 26.93 7.96 -16.20
CA PRO A 280 26.57 8.87 -15.11
C PRO A 280 25.54 9.92 -15.54
N ARG A 281 24.83 10.48 -14.56
CA ARG A 281 23.85 11.55 -14.75
C ARG A 281 24.52 12.75 -15.43
N ALA A 282 23.98 13.15 -16.59
CA ALA A 282 24.57 14.19 -17.43
C ALA A 282 24.30 15.63 -16.93
N ALA A 283 23.39 15.80 -15.98
CA ALA A 283 22.96 17.10 -15.47
C ALA A 283 22.42 16.96 -14.04
N THR A 284 22.41 18.07 -13.32
CA THR A 284 21.72 18.25 -12.05
C THR A 284 20.30 18.74 -12.32
N VAL A 285 19.32 18.18 -11.62
CA VAL A 285 17.90 18.57 -11.72
C VAL A 285 17.39 19.01 -10.35
N THR A 286 16.89 20.24 -10.26
CA THR A 286 16.48 20.88 -9.00
C THR A 286 15.03 21.36 -9.09
N ALA A 287 14.24 21.13 -8.04
CA ALA A 287 12.86 21.62 -7.94
C ALA A 287 12.82 23.15 -7.87
N THR A 288 11.94 23.77 -8.67
CA THR A 288 11.77 25.24 -8.68
C THR A 288 10.39 25.69 -8.18
N SER A 289 9.37 24.83 -8.30
CA SER A 289 8.05 25.04 -7.72
C SER A 289 8.03 24.70 -6.23
N ASP A 290 7.14 25.34 -5.47
CA ASP A 290 6.99 25.09 -4.02
C ASP A 290 6.65 23.63 -3.71
N LEU A 291 5.83 23.02 -4.58
CA LEU A 291 5.53 21.60 -4.57
C LEU A 291 5.87 21.02 -5.95
N LEU A 292 6.65 19.95 -5.97
CA LEU A 292 6.93 19.15 -7.17
C LEU A 292 6.43 17.73 -6.91
N LYS A 293 5.61 17.20 -7.83
CA LYS A 293 5.15 15.80 -7.83
C LYS A 293 5.71 15.09 -9.03
N LEU A 294 6.32 13.94 -8.80
CA LEU A 294 6.91 13.08 -9.82
C LEU A 294 6.32 11.68 -9.73
N GLU A 295 6.36 10.96 -10.85
CA GLU A 295 6.23 9.50 -10.88
C GLU A 295 7.58 8.89 -11.23
N ASP A 296 8.09 8.01 -10.37
CA ASP A 296 9.39 7.34 -10.49
C ASP A 296 9.24 5.94 -11.10
N LEU A 297 10.08 5.64 -12.08
CA LEU A 297 10.29 4.31 -12.65
C LEU A 297 11.74 3.86 -12.44
N SER A 298 11.92 2.87 -11.56
CA SER A 298 13.23 2.24 -11.32
C SER A 298 13.86 1.65 -12.59
N LYS A 299 15.19 1.51 -12.62
CA LYS A 299 15.98 0.93 -13.74
C LYS A 299 15.43 -0.43 -14.18
N ARG A 300 15.12 -1.31 -13.22
CA ARG A 300 14.52 -2.62 -13.52
C ARG A 300 13.16 -2.47 -14.18
N GLY A 301 12.31 -1.56 -13.70
CA GLY A 301 11.02 -1.25 -14.31
C GLY A 301 11.20 -0.70 -15.73
N PHE A 302 12.15 0.20 -15.92
CA PHE A 302 12.50 0.76 -17.21
C PHE A 302 12.92 -0.33 -18.21
N GLU A 303 13.90 -1.16 -17.86
CA GLU A 303 14.40 -2.26 -18.72
C GLU A 303 13.32 -3.30 -19.07
N GLN A 304 12.39 -3.57 -18.15
CA GLN A 304 11.35 -4.60 -18.35
C GLN A 304 10.11 -4.08 -19.10
N LEU A 305 9.79 -2.80 -18.95
CA LEU A 305 8.50 -2.24 -19.41
C LEU A 305 8.66 -1.27 -20.58
N ILE A 306 9.84 -0.67 -20.74
CA ILE A 306 10.16 0.26 -21.83
C ILE A 306 10.82 -0.56 -22.94
N GLY A 307 10.01 -0.92 -23.93
CA GLY A 307 10.44 -1.71 -25.08
C GLY A 307 11.44 -0.99 -26.00
N PRO A 308 12.10 -1.72 -26.91
CA PRO A 308 13.17 -1.18 -27.76
C PRO A 308 12.71 0.00 -28.63
N ASP A 309 11.49 -0.03 -29.16
CA ASP A 309 10.95 1.05 -29.99
C ASP A 309 10.82 2.36 -29.20
N LEU A 310 10.39 2.25 -27.93
CA LEU A 310 10.25 3.40 -27.05
C LEU A 310 11.60 3.94 -26.59
N VAL A 311 12.57 3.05 -26.35
CA VAL A 311 13.97 3.45 -26.11
C VAL A 311 14.54 4.21 -27.31
N GLU A 312 14.26 3.78 -28.54
CA GLU A 312 14.70 4.51 -29.74
C GLU A 312 14.04 5.88 -29.86
N GLU A 313 12.75 6.01 -29.55
CA GLU A 313 12.08 7.30 -29.54
C GLU A 313 12.68 8.24 -28.47
N LEU A 314 13.00 7.72 -27.28
CA LEU A 314 13.74 8.47 -26.25
C LEU A 314 15.14 8.89 -26.74
N ARG A 315 15.87 8.01 -27.45
CA ARG A 315 17.18 8.32 -28.06
C ARG A 315 17.12 9.39 -29.13
N ARG A 316 16.01 9.48 -29.88
CA ARG A 316 15.79 10.55 -30.87
C ARG A 316 15.58 11.91 -30.22
N ARG A 317 15.06 11.93 -29.00
CA ARG A 317 14.81 13.13 -28.19
C ARG A 317 15.97 13.49 -27.26
N ASP A 318 17.12 12.80 -27.37
CA ASP A 318 18.32 13.10 -26.57
C ASP A 318 18.82 14.52 -26.88
N PRO A 319 18.80 15.44 -25.89
CA PRO A 319 19.16 16.84 -26.10
C PRO A 319 20.62 17.03 -26.51
N ARG A 320 21.50 16.06 -26.24
CA ARG A 320 22.93 16.12 -26.63
C ARG A 320 23.16 15.90 -28.12
N ARG A 321 22.15 15.42 -28.87
CA ARG A 321 22.26 15.17 -30.32
C ARG A 321 21.82 16.36 -31.17
N LEU A 322 21.21 17.37 -30.55
CA LEU A 322 20.70 18.57 -31.24
C LEU A 322 21.77 19.67 -31.43
N HIS A 323 23.02 19.40 -31.03
CA HIS A 323 24.17 20.28 -31.19
C HIS A 323 25.38 19.50 -31.73
#